data_AF-A0A7L4PIY2-F1
#
_entry.id   AF-A0A7L4PIY2-F1
#
_cell.length_a   1.000
_cell.length_b   1.000
_cell.length_c   1.000
_cell.angle_alpha   90.00
_cell.angle_beta   90.00
_cell.angle_gamma   90.00
#
_symmetry.space_group_name_H-M   'P 1'
#
loop_
_entity.id
_entity.type
_entity.pdbx_description
1 polymer ?
#
loop_
_entity_poly.entity_id
_entity_poly.type
_entity_poly.pdbx_seq_one_letter_code
_entity_poly.pdbx_strand_id
1 'polypeptide(L)'
;APVAFPPEYLKNTLGEVVSQAGLCQLRIAETEKYAHVTYFFNGGREKPSPGEDRVLIPSPRVATYDLKPEMSAPEVTEAVLEKIRSQTYDLIVLNFANPDMVGHTGIYQAAVKAVETVDRSVGQVVDLVLSSGGAALVTADHGNAEKMADAATGQPHTAHTTNPVPFILAMEGPRPSLRSQGILADVAPTILDLLGLEKPAEMSGRSIIAHQT
;
A
#
# COMPACT_ATOMS: atom_id res chain seq x y z
N ALA A 1 32.08 0.79 -15.37
CA ALA A 1 31.73 0.41 -16.75
C ALA A 1 30.67 1.38 -17.26
N PRO A 2 30.58 1.68 -18.57
CA PRO A 2 29.49 2.48 -19.11
C PRO A 2 28.14 1.77 -18.87
N VAL A 3 27.10 2.55 -18.58
CA VAL A 3 25.75 2.05 -18.28
C VAL A 3 24.88 2.24 -19.52
N ALA A 4 24.20 1.18 -19.99
CA ALA A 4 23.38 1.22 -21.20
C ALA A 4 22.16 2.15 -21.07
N PHE A 5 21.54 2.19 -19.89
CA PHE A 5 20.45 3.09 -19.53
C PHE A 5 20.78 3.75 -18.19
N PRO A 6 21.13 5.05 -18.16
CA PRO A 6 21.47 5.71 -16.91
C PRO A 6 20.26 5.71 -15.95
N PRO A 7 20.50 5.69 -14.63
CA PRO A 7 19.40 5.76 -13.67
C PRO A 7 18.66 7.09 -13.81
N GLU A 8 17.33 7.01 -13.90
CA GLU A 8 16.47 8.17 -13.82
C GLU A 8 16.12 8.45 -12.35
N TYR A 9 16.35 9.68 -11.92
CA TYR A 9 15.97 10.12 -10.58
C TYR A 9 14.59 10.76 -10.64
N LEU A 10 13.61 10.08 -10.05
CA LEU A 10 12.28 10.65 -9.87
C LEU A 10 12.37 11.80 -8.85
N LYS A 11 11.74 12.92 -9.21
CA LYS A 11 11.60 14.11 -8.38
C LYS A 11 10.14 14.29 -8.01
N ASN A 12 9.89 14.88 -6.86
CA ASN A 12 8.56 15.18 -6.34
C ASN A 12 7.69 13.92 -6.30
N THR A 13 8.27 12.81 -5.84
CA THR A 13 7.50 11.63 -5.42
C THR A 13 6.62 12.02 -4.23
N LEU A 14 5.56 11.25 -3.94
CA LEU A 14 4.63 11.56 -2.85
C LEU A 14 5.36 11.82 -1.52
N GLY A 15 6.31 10.96 -1.17
CA GLY A 15 7.09 11.13 0.06
C GLY A 15 7.94 12.40 0.08
N GLU A 16 8.49 12.81 -1.07
CA GLU A 16 9.26 14.05 -1.19
C GLU A 16 8.34 15.28 -1.06
N VAL A 17 7.16 15.27 -1.68
CA VAL A 17 6.18 16.39 -1.59
C VAL A 17 5.66 16.56 -0.16
N VAL A 18 5.26 15.47 0.50
CA VAL A 18 4.78 15.49 1.89
C VAL A 18 5.87 16.03 2.84
N SER A 19 7.12 15.60 2.63
CA SER A 19 8.26 16.11 3.40
C SER A 19 8.53 17.59 3.16
N GLN A 20 8.46 18.07 1.91
CA GLN A 20 8.63 19.49 1.57
C GLN A 20 7.55 20.37 2.17
N ALA A 21 6.34 19.84 2.37
CA ALA A 21 5.26 20.51 3.09
C ALA A 21 5.47 20.55 4.62
N GLY A 22 6.54 19.94 5.14
CA GLY A 22 6.86 19.88 6.57
C GLY A 22 6.04 18.85 7.34
N LEU A 23 5.33 17.95 6.63
CA LEU A 23 4.47 16.94 7.23
C LEU A 23 5.26 15.66 7.57
N CYS A 24 4.81 14.98 8.62
CA CYS A 24 5.37 13.73 9.09
C CYS A 24 4.73 12.54 8.36
N GLN A 25 5.53 11.53 8.05
CA GLN A 25 5.04 10.34 7.34
C GLN A 25 5.67 9.06 7.88
N LEU A 26 4.92 7.96 7.80
CA LEU A 26 5.34 6.64 8.25
C LEU A 26 5.29 5.64 7.09
N ARG A 27 6.34 4.81 6.98
CA ARG A 27 6.35 3.59 6.16
C ARG A 27 6.34 2.37 7.06
N ILE A 28 5.42 1.45 6.86
CA ILE A 28 5.32 0.25 7.69
C ILE A 28 4.97 -0.98 6.86
N ALA A 29 5.75 -2.03 7.03
CA ALA A 29 5.53 -3.33 6.42
C ALA A 29 6.30 -4.42 7.17
N GLU A 30 5.97 -5.67 6.89
CA GLU A 30 6.86 -6.78 7.21
C GLU A 30 8.03 -6.91 6.21
N THR A 31 8.99 -7.78 6.50
CA THR A 31 10.30 -7.87 5.81
C THR A 31 10.16 -8.03 4.30
N GLU A 32 9.28 -8.92 3.85
CA GLU A 32 9.06 -9.20 2.42
C GLU A 32 8.64 -7.96 1.61
N LYS A 33 7.92 -7.03 2.25
CA LYS A 33 7.40 -5.83 1.57
C LYS A 33 8.03 -4.52 2.06
N TYR A 34 9.07 -4.59 2.89
CA TYR A 34 9.75 -3.40 3.42
C TYR A 34 10.38 -2.53 2.34
N ALA A 35 11.08 -3.13 1.37
CA ALA A 35 11.64 -2.40 0.22
C ALA A 35 10.55 -1.71 -0.63
N HIS A 36 9.34 -2.26 -0.63
CA HIS A 36 8.21 -1.78 -1.42
C HIS A 36 7.66 -0.47 -0.85
N VAL A 37 7.48 -0.38 0.46
CA VAL A 37 7.03 0.86 1.13
C VAL A 37 8.16 1.88 1.34
N THR A 38 9.42 1.52 1.08
CA THR A 38 10.59 2.39 1.27
C THR A 38 11.25 2.74 -0.07
N TYR A 39 12.23 1.94 -0.51
CA TYR A 39 13.02 2.17 -1.71
C TYR A 39 12.17 2.38 -2.96
N PHE A 40 11.24 1.45 -3.25
CA PHE A 40 10.39 1.53 -4.45
C PHE A 40 9.39 2.68 -4.35
N PHE A 41 8.70 2.85 -3.21
CA PHE A 41 7.77 3.95 -3.00
C PHE A 41 8.44 5.34 -3.10
N ASN A 42 9.72 5.44 -2.73
CA ASN A 42 10.52 6.66 -2.86
C ASN A 42 11.15 6.83 -4.25
N GLY A 43 10.73 6.05 -5.24
CA GLY A 43 11.25 6.17 -6.61
C GLY A 43 12.71 5.74 -6.75
N GLY A 44 13.12 4.71 -6.00
CA GLY A 44 14.47 4.16 -6.01
C GLY A 44 15.46 4.89 -5.10
N ARG A 45 14.98 5.67 -4.12
CA ARG A 45 15.82 6.35 -3.12
C ARG A 45 15.81 5.62 -1.78
N GLU A 46 16.98 5.17 -1.35
CA GLU A 46 17.15 4.48 -0.07
C GLU A 46 17.01 5.42 1.13
N LYS A 47 17.60 6.62 1.03
CA LYS A 47 17.59 7.61 2.12
C LYS A 47 16.15 8.10 2.39
N PRO A 48 15.66 8.05 3.64
CA PRO A 48 14.37 8.63 4.01
C PRO A 48 14.34 10.15 3.77
N SER A 49 13.19 10.67 3.39
CA SER A 49 12.95 12.12 3.38
C SER A 49 12.90 12.66 4.82
N PRO A 50 13.20 13.95 5.06
CA PRO A 50 12.93 14.56 6.37
C PRO A 50 11.48 14.33 6.83
N GLY A 51 11.28 13.94 8.08
CA GLY A 51 9.95 13.59 8.60
C GLY A 51 9.43 12.20 8.19
N GLU A 52 10.21 11.39 7.47
CA GLU A 52 9.87 10.01 7.14
C GLU A 52 10.44 9.03 8.19
N ASP A 53 9.54 8.39 8.94
CA ASP A 53 9.85 7.25 9.81
C ASP A 53 9.57 5.93 9.09
N ARG A 54 10.28 4.88 9.52
CA ARG A 54 10.13 3.53 8.97
C ARG A 54 10.02 2.49 10.09
N VAL A 55 9.04 1.61 9.99
CA VAL A 55 8.85 0.46 10.88
C VAL A 55 8.92 -0.82 10.08
N LEU A 56 9.85 -1.70 10.47
CA LEU A 56 10.04 -3.02 9.90
C LEU A 56 9.59 -4.07 10.92
N ILE A 57 8.62 -4.89 10.54
CA ILE A 57 8.24 -6.08 11.29
C ILE A 57 8.93 -7.31 10.68
N PRO A 58 9.59 -8.16 11.47
CA PRO A 58 10.16 -9.40 10.94
C PRO A 58 9.07 -10.30 10.36
N SER A 59 9.22 -10.73 9.10
CA SER A 59 8.39 -11.81 8.53
C SER A 59 8.69 -13.14 9.25
N PRO A 60 7.74 -14.09 9.30
CA PRO A 60 7.95 -15.34 10.00
C PRO A 60 9.04 -16.19 9.31
N ARG A 61 9.85 -16.87 10.11
CA ARG A 61 10.87 -17.80 9.61
C ARG A 61 10.24 -19.16 9.31
N VAL A 62 9.59 -19.26 8.16
CA VAL A 62 8.99 -20.50 7.62
C VAL A 62 9.56 -20.79 6.24
N ALA A 63 9.52 -22.06 5.80
CA ALA A 63 10.04 -22.45 4.49
C ALA A 63 9.23 -21.82 3.34
N THR A 64 7.90 -21.83 3.49
CA THR A 64 6.93 -21.20 2.58
C THR A 64 5.77 -20.64 3.41
N TYR A 65 5.17 -19.55 2.96
CA TYR A 65 4.21 -18.80 3.78
C TYR A 65 2.84 -19.46 3.91
N ASP A 66 2.53 -20.50 3.13
CA ASP A 66 1.35 -21.34 3.36
C ASP A 66 1.36 -22.04 4.73
N LEU A 67 2.54 -22.24 5.32
CA LEU A 67 2.70 -22.79 6.67
C LEU A 67 2.29 -21.80 7.77
N LYS A 68 2.28 -20.49 7.47
CA LYS A 68 1.81 -19.43 8.36
C LYS A 68 1.13 -18.31 7.55
N PRO A 69 -0.09 -18.53 7.03
CA PRO A 69 -0.73 -17.59 6.09
C PRO A 69 -1.05 -16.22 6.68
N GLU A 70 -1.20 -16.14 8.01
CA GLU A 70 -1.33 -14.88 8.74
C GLU A 70 -0.04 -14.02 8.73
N MET A 71 1.08 -14.61 8.32
CA MET A 71 2.41 -14.01 8.28
C MET A 71 2.72 -13.20 9.55
N SER A 72 3.06 -11.92 9.41
CA SER A 72 3.20 -10.98 10.51
C SER A 72 2.16 -9.85 10.45
N ALA A 73 1.04 -10.07 9.75
CA ALA A 73 -0.03 -9.08 9.64
C ALA A 73 -0.60 -8.66 11.01
N PRO A 74 -0.81 -9.56 11.99
CA PRO A 74 -1.24 -9.15 13.33
C PRO A 74 -0.27 -8.18 14.01
N GLU A 75 1.03 -8.46 13.96
CA GLU A 75 2.08 -7.63 14.55
C GLU A 75 2.24 -6.29 13.81
N VAL A 76 2.15 -6.29 12.47
CA VAL A 76 2.09 -5.07 11.65
C VAL A 76 0.85 -4.24 12.02
N THR A 77 -0.29 -4.88 12.25
CA THR A 77 -1.55 -4.23 12.63
C THR A 77 -1.39 -3.56 14.00
N GLU A 78 -0.89 -4.27 15.00
CA GLU A 78 -0.68 -3.71 16.34
C GLU A 78 0.24 -2.48 16.29
N ALA A 79 1.36 -2.59 15.57
CA ALA A 79 2.31 -1.50 15.41
C ALA A 79 1.71 -0.29 14.69
N VAL A 80 0.96 -0.48 13.59
CA VAL A 80 0.34 0.67 12.90
C VAL A 80 -0.77 1.32 13.73
N LEU A 81 -1.55 0.54 14.49
CA LEU A 81 -2.57 1.07 15.39
C LEU A 81 -1.95 1.93 16.50
N GLU A 82 -0.79 1.53 17.05
CA GLU A 82 -0.04 2.36 18.01
C GLU A 82 0.38 3.70 17.37
N LYS A 83 0.90 3.65 16.13
CA LYS A 83 1.36 4.84 15.40
C LYS A 83 0.23 5.78 15.00
N ILE A 84 -0.95 5.25 14.69
CA ILE A 84 -2.15 6.08 14.47
C ILE A 84 -2.56 6.76 15.78
N ARG A 85 -2.57 6.04 16.91
CA ARG A 85 -2.93 6.61 18.22
C ARG A 85 -1.96 7.69 18.71
N SER A 86 -0.70 7.68 18.26
CA SER A 86 0.27 8.72 18.62
C SER A 86 -0.03 10.08 17.96
N GLN A 87 -0.91 10.12 16.94
CA GLN A 87 -1.31 11.33 16.22
C GLN A 87 -0.09 12.13 15.69
N THR A 88 0.98 11.42 15.33
CA THR A 88 2.27 12.01 14.92
C THR A 88 2.39 12.18 13.41
N TYR A 89 1.71 11.35 12.63
CA TYR A 89 1.93 11.22 11.20
C TYR A 89 0.72 11.73 10.41
N ASP A 90 0.99 12.55 9.41
CA ASP A 90 0.00 13.07 8.46
C ASP A 90 -0.25 12.08 7.30
N LEU A 91 0.75 11.25 6.98
CA LEU A 91 0.65 10.17 5.99
C LEU A 91 1.20 8.85 6.55
N ILE A 92 0.42 7.78 6.43
CA ILE A 92 0.89 6.42 6.74
C ILE A 92 0.76 5.56 5.49
N VAL A 93 1.87 4.94 5.07
CA VAL A 93 1.93 3.98 3.98
C VAL A 93 2.18 2.59 4.57
N LEU A 94 1.14 1.75 4.50
CA LEU A 94 1.11 0.41 5.06
C LEU A 94 0.99 -0.62 3.93
N ASN A 95 1.76 -1.71 4.01
CA ASN A 95 1.61 -2.87 3.14
C ASN A 95 1.34 -4.15 3.95
N PHE A 96 0.30 -4.88 3.56
CA PHE A 96 0.06 -6.25 3.98
C PHE A 96 0.51 -7.23 2.89
N ALA A 97 1.53 -8.05 3.20
CA ALA A 97 2.18 -8.92 2.23
C ALA A 97 1.38 -10.19 1.89
N ASN A 98 0.45 -10.56 2.76
CA ASN A 98 -0.13 -11.91 2.81
C ASN A 98 -0.76 -12.39 1.51
N PRO A 99 -1.64 -11.63 0.84
CA PRO A 99 -2.35 -12.16 -0.33
C PRO A 99 -1.39 -12.48 -1.47
N ASP A 100 -0.30 -11.73 -1.60
CA ASP A 100 0.71 -11.94 -2.62
C ASP A 100 1.66 -13.09 -2.26
N MET A 101 2.30 -13.00 -1.09
CA MET A 101 3.31 -13.98 -0.68
C MET A 101 2.72 -15.38 -0.50
N VAL A 102 1.48 -15.48 -0.01
CA VAL A 102 0.76 -16.76 0.11
C VAL A 102 0.13 -17.16 -1.22
N GLY A 103 -0.31 -16.20 -2.05
CA GLY A 103 -0.80 -16.44 -3.41
C GLY A 103 0.24 -17.18 -4.28
N HIS A 104 1.51 -16.79 -4.17
CA HIS A 104 2.63 -17.45 -4.85
C HIS A 104 2.83 -18.94 -4.48
N THR A 105 2.26 -19.42 -3.39
CA THR A 105 2.34 -20.85 -3.02
C THR A 105 1.40 -21.72 -3.85
N GLY A 106 0.35 -21.13 -4.44
CA GLY A 106 -0.69 -21.87 -5.17
C GLY A 106 -1.62 -22.71 -4.27
N ILE A 107 -1.50 -22.61 -2.94
CA ILE A 107 -2.33 -23.36 -1.99
C ILE A 107 -3.56 -22.53 -1.65
N TYR A 108 -4.68 -22.85 -2.31
CA TYR A 108 -5.94 -22.10 -2.19
C TYR A 108 -6.39 -21.85 -0.74
N GLN A 109 -6.41 -22.89 0.10
CA GLN A 109 -6.87 -22.77 1.49
C GLN A 109 -5.97 -21.84 2.33
N ALA A 110 -4.66 -21.82 2.04
CA ALA A 110 -3.74 -20.89 2.67
C ALA A 110 -4.02 -19.45 2.20
N ALA A 111 -4.22 -19.25 0.90
CA ALA A 111 -4.56 -17.93 0.35
C ALA A 111 -5.89 -17.37 0.91
N VAL A 112 -6.90 -18.21 1.12
CA VAL A 112 -8.15 -17.80 1.80
C VAL A 112 -7.85 -17.28 3.20
N LYS A 113 -7.10 -18.03 4.02
CA LYS A 113 -6.73 -17.62 5.38
C LYS A 113 -5.89 -16.34 5.38
N ALA A 114 -5.02 -16.16 4.39
CA ALA A 114 -4.22 -14.95 4.20
C ALA A 114 -5.12 -13.73 3.97
N VAL A 115 -6.09 -13.83 3.06
CA VAL A 115 -7.06 -12.75 2.77
C VAL A 115 -7.95 -12.46 3.99
N GLU A 116 -8.47 -13.48 4.68
CA GLU A 116 -9.27 -13.29 5.91
C GLU A 116 -8.49 -12.61 7.03
N THR A 117 -7.18 -12.88 7.13
CA THR A 117 -6.31 -12.19 8.10
C THR A 117 -6.20 -10.71 7.75
N VAL A 118 -5.94 -10.39 6.48
CA VAL A 118 -5.83 -9.01 6.01
C VAL A 118 -7.14 -8.25 6.14
N ASP A 119 -8.28 -8.89 5.84
CA ASP A 119 -9.61 -8.29 6.00
C ASP A 119 -9.84 -7.78 7.44
N ARG A 120 -9.55 -8.63 8.43
CA ARG A 120 -9.63 -8.25 9.85
C ARG A 120 -8.70 -7.08 10.17
N SER A 121 -7.46 -7.14 9.73
CA SER A 121 -6.46 -6.10 9.95
C SER A 121 -6.85 -4.77 9.33
N VAL A 122 -7.34 -4.78 8.08
CA VAL A 122 -7.84 -3.59 7.38
C VAL A 122 -9.01 -2.99 8.13
N GLY A 123 -9.97 -3.81 8.60
CA GLY A 123 -11.09 -3.32 9.41
C GLY A 123 -10.61 -2.55 10.65
N GLN A 124 -9.69 -3.13 11.43
CA GLN A 124 -9.15 -2.47 12.63
C GLN A 124 -8.44 -1.15 12.32
N VAL A 125 -7.65 -1.11 11.24
CA VAL A 125 -6.91 0.09 10.83
C VAL A 125 -7.87 1.18 10.34
N VAL A 126 -8.81 0.84 9.47
CA VAL A 126 -9.78 1.79 8.90
C VAL A 126 -10.66 2.36 10.01
N ASP A 127 -11.21 1.53 10.90
CA ASP A 127 -12.04 1.98 12.02
C ASP A 127 -11.29 3.01 12.89
N LEU A 128 -10.01 2.74 13.21
CA LEU A 128 -9.21 3.65 14.01
C LEU A 128 -8.91 4.96 13.28
N VAL A 129 -8.56 4.90 11.99
CA VAL A 129 -8.32 6.10 11.16
C VAL A 129 -9.56 6.99 11.12
N LEU A 130 -10.74 6.41 10.86
CA LEU A 130 -12.00 7.15 10.82
C LEU A 130 -12.35 7.77 12.18
N SER A 131 -12.20 7.00 13.26
CA SER A 131 -12.46 7.51 14.63
C SER A 131 -11.50 8.64 15.05
N SER A 132 -10.34 8.73 14.39
CA SER A 132 -9.34 9.78 14.58
C SER A 132 -9.55 10.98 13.64
N GLY A 133 -10.63 10.99 12.86
CA GLY A 133 -10.96 12.06 11.91
C GLY A 133 -10.13 12.05 10.62
N GLY A 134 -9.44 10.95 10.32
CA GLY A 134 -8.66 10.78 9.12
C GLY A 134 -9.44 10.14 7.96
N ALA A 135 -8.72 9.87 6.86
CA ALA A 135 -9.21 9.13 5.71
C ALA A 135 -8.28 7.96 5.40
N ALA A 136 -8.84 6.84 4.96
CA ALA A 136 -8.10 5.67 4.52
C ALA A 136 -8.34 5.40 3.03
N LEU A 137 -7.25 5.23 2.28
CA LEU A 137 -7.28 4.68 0.92
C LEU A 137 -6.86 3.22 0.96
N VAL A 138 -7.78 2.31 0.62
CA VAL A 138 -7.50 0.88 0.51
C VAL A 138 -7.42 0.51 -0.96
N THR A 139 -6.23 0.04 -1.38
CA THR A 139 -5.92 -0.35 -2.77
C THR A 139 -4.91 -1.49 -2.77
N ALA A 140 -4.67 -2.09 -3.94
CA ALA A 140 -3.55 -3.01 -4.16
C ALA A 140 -2.60 -2.48 -5.26
N ASP A 141 -1.39 -3.01 -5.31
CA ASP A 141 -0.40 -2.76 -6.36
C ASP A 141 -0.61 -3.67 -7.57
N HIS A 142 -1.12 -4.88 -7.37
CA HIS A 142 -1.56 -5.81 -8.42
C HIS A 142 -2.48 -6.91 -7.86
N GLY A 143 -2.96 -7.81 -8.74
CA GLY A 143 -3.68 -9.03 -8.36
C GLY A 143 -2.75 -10.23 -8.19
N ASN A 144 -3.22 -11.25 -7.46
CA ASN A 144 -2.60 -12.56 -7.26
C ASN A 144 -3.65 -13.55 -6.67
N ALA A 145 -4.00 -13.35 -5.40
CA ALA A 145 -4.83 -14.27 -4.61
C ALA A 145 -6.25 -14.54 -5.16
N GLU A 146 -6.77 -13.69 -6.04
CA GLU A 146 -8.08 -13.88 -6.65
C GLU A 146 -8.08 -14.96 -7.74
N LYS A 147 -6.90 -15.41 -8.20
CA LYS A 147 -6.74 -16.53 -9.13
C LYS A 147 -5.68 -17.52 -8.63
N MET A 148 -6.15 -18.58 -7.96
CA MET A 148 -5.29 -19.61 -7.35
C MET A 148 -5.16 -20.90 -8.16
N ALA A 149 -5.91 -21.04 -9.26
CA ALA A 149 -5.81 -22.18 -10.16
C ALA A 149 -5.99 -21.74 -11.62
N ASP A 150 -5.35 -22.45 -12.53
CA ASP A 150 -5.61 -22.30 -13.95
C ASP A 150 -6.94 -22.97 -14.32
N ALA A 151 -7.85 -22.23 -14.95
CA ALA A 151 -9.20 -22.71 -15.22
C ALA A 151 -9.25 -23.85 -16.24
N ALA A 152 -8.24 -23.96 -17.13
CA ALA A 152 -8.21 -24.99 -18.17
C ALA A 152 -7.58 -26.30 -17.67
N THR A 153 -6.59 -26.21 -16.78
CA THR A 153 -5.77 -27.36 -16.34
C THR A 153 -5.99 -27.76 -14.88
N GLY A 154 -6.60 -26.90 -14.07
CA GLY A 154 -6.76 -27.08 -12.62
C GLY A 154 -5.45 -27.01 -11.83
N GLN A 155 -4.32 -26.72 -12.48
CA GLN A 155 -3.03 -26.62 -11.82
C GLN A 155 -2.95 -25.36 -10.94
N PRO A 156 -2.18 -25.39 -9.85
CA PRO A 156 -1.96 -24.21 -9.01
C PRO A 156 -1.45 -23.03 -9.83
N HIS A 157 -2.05 -21.85 -9.62
CA HIS A 157 -1.60 -20.61 -10.23
C HIS A 157 -0.77 -19.84 -9.19
N THR A 158 0.51 -19.62 -9.49
CA THR A 158 1.49 -19.03 -8.56
C THR A 158 2.00 -17.67 -9.03
N ALA A 159 1.38 -17.06 -10.03
CA ALA A 159 1.81 -15.80 -10.62
C ALA A 159 0.82 -14.67 -10.31
N HIS A 160 1.26 -13.42 -10.49
CA HIS A 160 0.37 -12.27 -10.49
C HIS A 160 -0.66 -12.37 -11.62
N THR A 161 -1.71 -11.56 -11.51
CA THR A 161 -2.73 -11.44 -12.55
C THR A 161 -2.70 -10.05 -13.18
N THR A 162 -3.47 -9.90 -14.25
CA THR A 162 -3.74 -8.61 -14.91
C THR A 162 -5.11 -8.05 -14.51
N ASN A 163 -5.72 -8.56 -13.44
CA ASN A 163 -7.01 -8.07 -12.98
C ASN A 163 -6.87 -6.65 -12.40
N PRO A 164 -7.91 -5.80 -12.54
CA PRO A 164 -7.91 -4.49 -11.90
C PRO A 164 -7.89 -4.64 -10.36
N VAL A 165 -7.29 -3.65 -9.70
CA VAL A 165 -7.22 -3.57 -8.24
C VAL A 165 -8.37 -2.74 -7.67
N PRO A 166 -8.83 -3.03 -6.44
CA PRO A 166 -9.80 -2.17 -5.77
C PRO A 166 -9.20 -0.80 -5.47
N PHE A 167 -10.05 0.24 -5.43
CA PHE A 167 -9.71 1.55 -4.87
C PHE A 167 -10.89 2.01 -4.02
N ILE A 168 -10.69 2.06 -2.71
CA ILE A 168 -11.73 2.40 -1.74
C ILE A 168 -11.24 3.62 -0.96
N LEU A 169 -12.03 4.69 -0.97
CA LEU A 169 -11.86 5.85 -0.09
C LEU A 169 -12.85 5.73 1.07
N ALA A 170 -12.32 5.48 2.27
CA ALA A 170 -13.06 5.52 3.52
C ALA A 170 -12.77 6.84 4.23
N MET A 171 -13.80 7.64 4.47
CA MET A 171 -13.70 8.90 5.21
C MET A 171 -15.06 9.26 5.81
N GLU A 172 -15.05 10.04 6.88
CA GLU A 172 -16.26 10.64 7.45
C GLU A 172 -16.70 11.88 6.62
N GLY A 173 -18.00 12.19 6.68
CA GLY A 173 -18.56 13.38 6.03
C GLY A 173 -19.04 13.16 4.59
N PRO A 174 -19.17 14.25 3.79
CA PRO A 174 -19.68 14.17 2.42
C PRO A 174 -18.79 13.28 1.55
N ARG A 175 -19.39 12.27 0.92
CA ARG A 175 -18.67 11.35 0.03
C ARG A 175 -18.41 12.04 -1.31
N PRO A 176 -17.15 12.28 -1.71
CA PRO A 176 -16.87 12.82 -3.02
C PRO A 176 -17.28 11.81 -4.10
N SER A 177 -17.62 12.32 -5.27
CA SER A 177 -17.72 11.47 -6.45
C SER A 177 -16.32 10.99 -6.86
N LEU A 178 -16.18 9.73 -7.24
CA LEU A 178 -14.93 9.17 -7.75
C LEU A 178 -15.04 8.96 -9.26
N ARG A 179 -13.95 9.20 -9.99
CA ARG A 179 -13.85 8.85 -11.41
C ARG A 179 -13.98 7.33 -11.57
N SER A 180 -14.68 6.88 -12.60
CA SER A 180 -14.92 5.46 -12.88
C SER A 180 -13.69 4.70 -13.40
N GLN A 181 -12.66 5.41 -13.83
CA GLN A 181 -11.40 4.84 -14.30
C GLN A 181 -10.23 5.51 -13.61
N GLY A 182 -9.22 4.72 -13.24
CA GLY A 182 -7.99 5.20 -12.67
C GLY A 182 -6.85 4.22 -12.92
N ILE A 183 -5.63 4.71 -12.71
CA ILE A 183 -4.40 3.90 -12.75
C ILE A 183 -3.62 4.12 -11.44
N LEU A 184 -2.61 3.29 -11.16
CA LEU A 184 -1.81 3.44 -9.94
C LEU A 184 -1.17 4.83 -9.79
N ALA A 185 -0.81 5.48 -10.91
CA ALA A 185 -0.26 6.83 -10.91
C ALA A 185 -1.24 7.91 -10.42
N ASP A 186 -2.54 7.60 -10.31
CA ASP A 186 -3.57 8.51 -9.80
C ASP A 186 -3.69 8.49 -8.27
N VAL A 187 -3.10 7.50 -7.59
CA VAL A 187 -3.19 7.35 -6.12
C VAL A 187 -2.47 8.51 -5.41
N ALA A 188 -1.23 8.81 -5.79
CA ALA A 188 -0.46 9.89 -5.16
C ALA A 188 -1.12 11.28 -5.32
N PRO A 189 -1.57 11.70 -6.52
CA PRO A 189 -2.40 12.89 -6.68
C PRO A 189 -3.65 12.92 -5.80
N THR A 190 -4.30 11.78 -5.60
CA THR A 190 -5.51 11.69 -4.74
C THR A 190 -5.16 11.88 -3.27
N ILE A 191 -4.01 11.37 -2.82
CA ILE A 191 -3.52 11.60 -1.46
C ILE A 191 -3.17 13.08 -1.25
N LEU A 192 -2.49 13.72 -2.22
CA LEU A 192 -2.18 15.15 -2.13
C LEU A 192 -3.45 16.01 -2.04
N ASP A 193 -4.48 15.67 -2.81
CA ASP A 193 -5.80 16.31 -2.77
C ASP A 193 -6.44 16.21 -1.38
N LEU A 194 -6.43 15.02 -0.76
CA LEU A 194 -6.92 14.81 0.61
C LEU A 194 -6.10 15.57 1.66
N LEU A 195 -4.79 15.74 1.45
CA LEU A 195 -3.91 16.51 2.32
C LEU A 195 -3.98 18.03 2.06
N GLY A 196 -4.74 18.48 1.05
CA GLY A 196 -4.80 19.89 0.64
C GLY A 196 -3.48 20.42 0.07
N LEU A 197 -2.65 19.54 -0.50
CA LEU A 197 -1.35 19.88 -1.09
C LEU A 197 -1.46 20.03 -2.61
N GLU A 198 -0.70 20.98 -3.17
CA GLU A 198 -0.62 21.15 -4.61
C GLU A 198 0.08 19.97 -5.29
N LYS A 199 -0.52 19.46 -6.36
CA LYS A 199 0.08 18.41 -7.18
C LYS A 199 1.24 19.00 -8.00
N PRO A 200 2.47 18.47 -7.88
CA PRO A 200 3.61 18.94 -8.68
C PRO A 200 3.46 18.57 -10.16
N ALA A 201 4.17 19.30 -11.04
CA ALA A 201 4.09 19.11 -12.48
C ALA A 201 4.63 17.73 -12.95
N GLU A 202 5.55 17.13 -12.20
CA GLU A 202 6.10 15.79 -12.48
C GLU A 202 5.07 14.67 -12.30
N MET A 203 4.03 14.87 -11.46
CA MET A 203 2.95 13.90 -11.31
C MET A 203 1.94 14.04 -12.45
N SER A 204 2.11 13.23 -13.49
CA SER A 204 1.22 13.20 -14.67
C SER A 204 -0.17 12.60 -14.39
N GLY A 205 -0.29 11.79 -13.33
CA GLY A 205 -1.57 11.25 -12.84
C GLY A 205 -2.54 12.34 -12.37
N ARG A 206 -3.79 11.96 -12.13
CA ARG A 206 -4.87 12.88 -11.74
C ARG A 206 -5.64 12.31 -10.56
N SER A 207 -6.03 13.16 -9.62
CA SER A 207 -6.86 12.73 -8.48
C SER A 207 -8.08 11.93 -8.98
N ILE A 208 -8.40 10.84 -8.28
CA ILE A 208 -9.60 10.03 -8.53
C ILE A 208 -10.83 10.73 -7.97
N ILE A 209 -10.67 11.61 -6.98
CA ILE A 209 -11.72 12.50 -6.49
C ILE A 209 -12.13 13.43 -7.64
N ALA A 210 -13.40 13.39 -8.01
CA ALA A 210 -13.96 14.20 -9.06
C ALA A 210 -14.28 15.60 -8.52
N HIS A 211 -13.55 16.59 -9.00
CA HIS A 211 -13.88 18.01 -8.79
C HIS A 211 -14.85 18.46 -9.87
N GLN A 212 -15.94 19.12 -9.48
CA GLN A 212 -16.78 19.82 -10.43
C GLN A 212 -15.98 21.03 -10.93
N THR A 213 -15.62 21.01 -12.21
CA THR A 213 -15.15 22.21 -12.94
C THR A 213 -16.29 23.18 -13.15
#